data_AF-A0A935RF31-F1
#
_entry.id   AF-A0A935RF31-F1
#
_cell.length_a   1.000
_cell.length_b   1.000
_cell.length_c   1.000
_cell.angle_alpha   90.00
_cell.angle_beta   90.00
_cell.angle_gamma   90.00
#
_symmetry.space_group_name_H-M   'P 1'
#
loop_
_entity.id
_entity.type
_entity.pdbx_description
1 polymer ?
#
loop_
_entity_poly.entity_id
_entity_poly.type
_entity_poly.pdbx_seq_one_letter_code
_entity_poly.pdbx_strand_id
1 'polypeptide(L)'
;MDANSCAAFGANGSNGNPGSAGNPGSNGSGSPSTVGTLFGYIWNSSNGSNGTTGFPGFGGGGGGGGGSGFESTLSCSADRGGGGGGGGGGGQAGNGGQGGDGGGASLAVFLVDSSPTFGADCEFVAGNGGNGSSGGNGGQSGAGGTGGFGGAGADHSGGGGFGGVGGAGGGGGGGQGGPGGPSICLYKAGTSAPVLLGTPIMTTGLPGNGGSGGLRGGVGPAAAAGPAGTAQAIYP
;
A
#
# COMPACT_ATOMS: atom_id res chain seq x y z
N MET A 1 -24.54 -29.34 60.12
CA MET A 1 -23.34 -28.76 59.51
C MET A 1 -22.56 -29.93 58.98
N ASP A 2 -22.87 -30.30 57.75
CA ASP A 2 -22.36 -31.54 57.15
C ASP A 2 -20.91 -31.30 56.72
N ALA A 3 -19.98 -31.93 57.42
CA ALA A 3 -18.54 -31.80 57.22
C ALA A 3 -18.04 -32.50 55.94
N ASN A 4 -18.87 -32.64 54.91
CA ASN A 4 -18.61 -33.59 53.81
C ASN A 4 -18.90 -33.07 52.39
N SER A 5 -19.14 -31.77 52.18
CA SER A 5 -19.26 -31.22 50.81
C SER A 5 -18.11 -30.26 50.50
N CYS A 6 -16.94 -30.84 50.33
CA CYS A 6 -15.76 -30.19 49.77
C CYS A 6 -15.56 -30.65 48.31
N ALA A 7 -16.60 -30.57 47.47
CA ALA A 7 -16.46 -30.74 46.03
C ALA A 7 -16.40 -29.34 45.40
N ALA A 8 -15.19 -28.81 45.20
CA ALA A 8 -15.01 -27.62 44.37
C ALA A 8 -14.42 -28.07 43.04
N PHE A 9 -15.23 -28.02 41.99
CA PHE A 9 -14.73 -28.18 40.62
C PHE A 9 -13.80 -27.01 40.30
N GLY A 10 -12.64 -27.31 39.73
CA GLY A 10 -11.76 -26.29 39.19
C GLY A 10 -12.44 -25.54 38.05
N ALA A 11 -12.41 -24.21 38.09
CA ALA A 11 -12.93 -23.41 36.98
C ALA A 11 -12.04 -23.56 35.74
N ASN A 12 -12.65 -23.59 34.54
CA ASN A 12 -11.89 -23.53 33.31
C ASN A 12 -11.14 -22.19 33.19
N GLY A 13 -9.96 -22.23 32.58
CA GLY A 13 -9.22 -21.04 32.21
C GLY A 13 -9.95 -20.22 31.14
N SER A 14 -9.80 -18.90 31.19
CA SER A 14 -10.36 -18.02 30.16
C SER A 14 -9.60 -18.15 28.85
N ASN A 15 -10.29 -18.04 27.72
CA ASN A 15 -9.61 -17.96 26.44
C ASN A 15 -8.81 -16.66 26.30
N GLY A 16 -7.71 -16.71 25.55
CA GLY A 16 -6.94 -15.54 25.18
C GLY A 16 -7.69 -14.67 24.19
N ASN A 17 -7.48 -13.35 24.28
CA ASN A 17 -8.07 -12.41 23.34
C ASN A 17 -7.41 -12.53 21.95
N PRO A 18 -8.18 -12.45 20.85
CA PRO A 18 -7.62 -12.33 19.52
C PRO A 18 -6.74 -11.08 19.38
N GLY A 19 -5.69 -11.18 18.57
CA GLY A 19 -4.89 -10.03 18.16
C GLY A 19 -5.65 -9.13 17.20
N SER A 20 -5.42 -7.83 17.27
CA SER A 20 -5.99 -6.87 16.32
C SER A 20 -5.32 -6.97 14.95
N ALA A 21 -6.11 -6.77 13.89
CA ALA A 21 -5.60 -6.73 12.53
C ALA A 21 -4.74 -5.48 12.30
N GLY A 22 -3.74 -5.61 11.44
CA GLY A 22 -2.93 -4.49 10.98
C GLY A 22 -3.70 -3.57 10.04
N ASN A 23 -3.46 -2.27 10.15
CA ASN A 23 -4.07 -1.29 9.26
C ASN A 23 -3.49 -1.43 7.83
N PRO A 24 -4.32 -1.34 6.78
CA PRO A 24 -3.82 -1.31 5.40
C PRO A 24 -2.98 -0.06 5.12
N GLY A 25 -2.05 -0.18 4.17
CA GLY A 25 -1.31 0.95 3.62
C GLY A 25 -2.21 1.91 2.83
N SER A 26 -1.77 3.16 2.73
CA SER A 26 -2.38 4.19 1.89
C SER A 26 -1.95 4.04 0.44
N ASN A 27 -2.89 4.26 -0.49
CA ASN A 27 -2.55 4.29 -1.91
C ASN A 27 -1.71 5.54 -2.24
N GLY A 28 -0.89 5.44 -3.29
CA GLY A 28 -0.24 6.59 -3.89
C GLY A 28 -1.27 7.62 -4.33
N SER A 29 -1.02 8.88 -4.00
CA SER A 29 -1.84 10.04 -4.35
C SER A 29 -0.97 11.22 -4.80
N GLY A 30 -1.57 12.16 -5.53
CA GLY A 30 -0.91 13.35 -6.02
C GLY A 30 -1.37 13.74 -7.42
N SER A 31 -0.90 14.89 -7.90
CA SER A 31 -1.09 15.34 -9.28
C SER A 31 0.30 15.49 -9.92
N PRO A 32 0.92 14.38 -10.35
CA PRO A 32 2.23 14.45 -10.98
C PRO A 32 2.17 15.39 -12.21
N SER A 33 3.21 16.20 -12.40
CA SER A 33 3.32 17.14 -13.50
C SER A 33 3.12 16.45 -14.85
N THR A 34 2.22 16.99 -15.67
CA THR A 34 1.89 16.51 -17.02
C THR A 34 2.90 16.95 -18.08
N VAL A 35 3.85 17.81 -17.70
CA VAL A 35 4.85 18.39 -18.60
C VAL A 35 6.28 18.10 -18.11
N GLY A 36 6.46 17.25 -17.08
CA GLY A 36 7.80 16.88 -16.60
C GLY A 36 8.70 18.08 -16.29
N THR A 37 10.02 17.85 -16.31
CA THR A 37 11.05 18.88 -16.34
C THR A 37 12.20 18.42 -17.24
N LEU A 38 13.01 19.37 -17.71
CA LEU A 38 14.25 19.06 -18.40
C LEU A 38 15.41 19.25 -17.43
N PHE A 39 16.25 18.23 -17.29
CA PHE A 39 17.49 18.31 -16.54
C PHE A 39 18.65 18.23 -17.53
N GLY A 40 19.21 19.40 -17.87
CA GLY A 40 20.09 19.54 -19.02
C GLY A 40 19.33 19.28 -20.32
N TYR A 41 19.71 18.24 -21.06
CA TYR A 41 19.09 17.83 -22.33
C TYR A 41 18.22 16.57 -22.20
N ILE A 42 18.00 16.08 -20.98
CA ILE A 42 17.26 14.84 -20.72
C ILE A 42 15.86 15.19 -20.23
N TRP A 43 14.86 14.64 -20.91
CA TRP A 43 13.48 14.69 -20.46
C TRP A 43 13.32 13.88 -19.17
N ASN A 44 12.86 14.53 -18.11
CA ASN A 44 12.54 13.90 -16.84
C ASN A 44 11.03 14.02 -16.61
N SER A 45 10.31 12.94 -16.88
CA SER A 45 8.89 12.85 -16.56
C SER A 45 8.71 12.77 -15.05
N SER A 46 7.64 13.40 -14.53
CA SER A 46 7.28 13.12 -13.15
C SER A 46 6.68 11.71 -13.03
N ASN A 47 6.86 11.07 -11.87
CA ASN A 47 6.36 9.74 -11.61
C ASN A 47 5.14 9.79 -10.68
N GLY A 48 4.29 8.76 -10.76
CA GLY A 48 3.27 8.53 -9.77
C GLY A 48 3.90 8.27 -8.39
N SER A 49 3.18 8.60 -7.32
CA SER A 49 3.66 8.31 -5.97
C SER A 49 3.47 6.84 -5.60
N ASN A 50 4.38 6.34 -4.77
CA ASN A 50 4.32 4.99 -4.23
C ASN A 50 3.16 4.86 -3.22
N GLY A 51 2.58 3.66 -3.16
CA GLY A 51 1.76 3.26 -2.02
C GLY A 51 2.63 3.00 -0.79
N THR A 52 2.03 3.05 0.40
CA THR A 52 2.73 2.74 1.65
C THR A 52 2.53 1.28 2.06
N THR A 53 3.52 0.74 2.78
CA THR A 53 3.42 -0.59 3.40
C THR A 53 2.33 -0.59 4.48
N GLY A 54 1.57 -1.68 4.58
CA GLY A 54 0.60 -1.85 5.66
C GLY A 54 1.27 -2.08 7.02
N PHE A 55 0.47 -2.24 8.07
CA PHE A 55 0.97 -2.59 9.40
C PHE A 55 0.86 -4.10 9.65
N PRO A 56 1.78 -4.71 10.42
CA PRO A 56 1.62 -6.08 10.85
C PRO A 56 0.40 -6.22 11.77
N GLY A 57 -0.17 -7.42 11.83
CA GLY A 57 -1.17 -7.77 12.83
C GLY A 57 -0.52 -8.00 14.19
N PHE A 58 -1.28 -7.85 15.26
CA PHE A 58 -0.80 -8.13 16.62
C PHE A 58 -0.99 -9.61 16.96
N GLY A 59 -0.14 -10.12 17.87
CA GLY A 59 -0.32 -11.48 18.40
C GLY A 59 -1.58 -11.62 19.27
N GLY A 60 -2.12 -12.82 19.35
CA GLY A 60 -3.19 -13.15 20.28
C GLY A 60 -2.67 -13.35 21.70
N GLY A 61 -3.54 -13.15 22.70
CA GLY A 61 -3.23 -13.43 24.09
C GLY A 61 -3.18 -14.93 24.38
N GLY A 62 -2.43 -15.34 25.41
CA GLY A 62 -2.49 -16.71 25.92
C GLY A 62 -3.79 -16.97 26.67
N GLY A 63 -4.22 -18.24 26.70
CA GLY A 63 -5.31 -18.71 27.56
C GLY A 63 -4.88 -18.78 29.02
N GLY A 64 -5.83 -18.62 29.94
CA GLY A 64 -5.64 -18.86 31.36
C GLY A 64 -5.48 -20.35 31.66
N GLY A 65 -4.76 -20.69 32.72
CA GLY A 65 -4.76 -22.04 33.27
C GLY A 65 -6.09 -22.37 33.97
N GLY A 66 -6.44 -23.64 34.00
CA GLY A 66 -7.58 -24.12 34.78
C GLY A 66 -7.29 -24.11 36.28
N GLY A 67 -8.33 -23.96 37.10
CA GLY A 67 -8.26 -24.10 38.55
C GLY A 67 -8.09 -25.56 38.97
N SER A 68 -7.45 -25.78 40.12
CA SER A 68 -7.35 -27.11 40.74
C SER A 68 -8.69 -27.54 41.34
N GLY A 69 -9.02 -28.83 41.22
CA GLY A 69 -10.08 -29.48 42.00
C GLY A 69 -9.52 -30.16 43.25
N PHE A 70 -10.41 -30.60 44.15
CA PHE A 70 -10.06 -31.52 45.24
C PHE A 70 -11.16 -32.56 45.46
N GLU A 71 -10.76 -33.83 45.62
CA GLU A 71 -11.66 -34.91 46.01
C GLU A 71 -11.76 -35.02 47.54
N SER A 72 -12.99 -35.03 48.05
CA SER A 72 -13.25 -35.22 49.47
C SER A 72 -13.08 -36.69 49.84
N THR A 73 -11.91 -37.08 50.38
CA THR A 73 -11.77 -38.00 51.54
C THR A 73 -10.29 -38.33 51.80
N LEU A 74 -9.77 -37.87 52.95
CA LEU A 74 -8.55 -38.30 53.65
C LEU A 74 -7.17 -38.24 52.97
N SER A 75 -7.03 -37.94 51.67
CA SER A 75 -5.72 -37.75 51.02
C SER A 75 -5.80 -36.66 49.95
N CYS A 76 -5.58 -35.40 50.34
CA CYS A 76 -5.66 -34.24 49.45
C CYS A 76 -4.46 -34.17 48.49
N SER A 77 -4.45 -34.99 47.43
CA SER A 77 -3.66 -34.67 46.24
C SER A 77 -4.42 -33.60 45.46
N ALA A 78 -3.83 -32.41 45.34
CA ALA A 78 -4.44 -31.35 44.54
C ALA A 78 -4.42 -31.72 43.05
N ASP A 79 -5.58 -31.78 42.42
CA ASP A 79 -5.68 -32.01 40.98
C ASP A 79 -5.10 -30.80 40.26
N ARG A 80 -4.16 -31.01 39.34
CA ARG A 80 -3.58 -29.90 38.58
C ARG A 80 -4.56 -29.48 37.49
N GLY A 81 -4.87 -28.19 37.45
CA GLY A 81 -5.60 -27.60 36.32
C GLY A 81 -4.82 -27.70 35.02
N GLY A 82 -5.53 -27.72 33.90
CA GLY A 82 -4.91 -27.71 32.58
C GLY A 82 -4.14 -26.41 32.31
N GLY A 83 -2.99 -26.50 31.64
CA GLY A 83 -2.22 -25.32 31.23
C GLY A 83 -2.97 -24.51 30.16
N GLY A 84 -2.85 -23.19 30.17
CA GLY A 84 -3.44 -22.34 29.13
C GLY A 84 -2.72 -22.48 27.79
N GLY A 85 -3.47 -22.34 26.68
CA GLY A 85 -2.91 -22.37 25.33
C GLY A 85 -2.11 -21.11 24.99
N GLY A 86 -1.02 -21.25 24.23
CA GLY A 86 -0.23 -20.10 23.75
C GLY A 86 -0.99 -19.25 22.71
N GLY A 87 -0.76 -17.95 22.67
CA GLY A 87 -1.37 -17.06 21.68
C GLY A 87 -0.77 -17.24 20.26
N GLY A 88 -1.59 -17.00 19.24
CA GLY A 88 -1.14 -17.02 17.84
C GLY A 88 -0.30 -15.79 17.46
N GLY A 89 0.70 -15.97 16.59
CA GLY A 89 1.51 -14.86 16.07
C GLY A 89 0.74 -13.93 15.14
N GLY A 90 1.13 -12.65 15.08
CA GLY A 90 0.52 -11.69 14.14
C GLY A 90 0.91 -11.93 12.69
N GLY A 91 0.03 -11.58 11.76
CA GLY A 91 0.27 -11.66 10.31
C GLY A 91 1.19 -10.55 9.80
N GLN A 92 1.99 -10.86 8.78
CA GLN A 92 2.90 -9.89 8.16
C GLN A 92 2.15 -8.84 7.32
N ALA A 93 2.69 -7.64 7.26
CA ALA A 93 2.18 -6.57 6.40
C ALA A 93 2.47 -6.80 4.92
N GLY A 94 1.60 -6.29 4.05
CA GLY A 94 1.87 -6.19 2.61
C GLY A 94 2.69 -4.94 2.28
N ASN A 95 3.67 -5.08 1.39
CA ASN A 95 4.50 -3.95 0.90
C ASN A 95 3.70 -2.99 0.02
N GLY A 96 4.04 -1.70 0.05
CA GLY A 96 3.48 -0.73 -0.88
C GLY A 96 3.86 -0.99 -2.34
N GLY A 97 2.95 -0.69 -3.26
CA GLY A 97 3.19 -0.73 -4.70
C GLY A 97 3.98 0.48 -5.18
N GLN A 98 4.87 0.28 -6.16
CA GLN A 98 5.60 1.39 -6.79
C GLN A 98 4.67 2.23 -7.65
N GLY A 99 4.87 3.55 -7.68
CA GLY A 99 4.20 4.43 -8.62
C GLY A 99 4.66 4.16 -10.06
N GLY A 100 3.79 4.45 -11.01
CA GLY A 100 4.10 4.33 -12.43
C GLY A 100 5.00 5.48 -12.90
N ASP A 101 5.94 5.15 -13.78
CA ASP A 101 6.74 6.13 -14.52
C ASP A 101 5.89 6.97 -15.47
N GLY A 102 6.24 8.24 -15.60
CA GLY A 102 5.60 9.13 -16.55
C GLY A 102 5.97 8.85 -18.02
N GLY A 103 5.14 9.32 -18.92
CA GLY A 103 5.34 9.21 -20.36
C GLY A 103 6.40 10.17 -20.90
N GLY A 104 7.08 9.74 -21.98
CA GLY A 104 8.05 10.59 -22.69
C GLY A 104 7.41 11.78 -23.40
N ALA A 105 8.13 12.89 -23.51
CA ALA A 105 7.69 14.03 -24.31
C ALA A 105 7.96 13.85 -25.79
N SER A 106 7.11 14.46 -26.59
CA SER A 106 7.36 14.75 -27.99
C SER A 106 7.48 16.26 -28.17
N LEU A 107 8.70 16.73 -28.45
CA LEU A 107 9.02 18.14 -28.61
C LEU A 107 9.53 18.37 -30.04
N ALA A 108 8.92 19.29 -30.80
CA ALA A 108 9.42 19.61 -32.14
C ALA A 108 10.71 20.45 -32.06
N VAL A 109 10.72 21.47 -31.18
CA VAL A 109 11.88 22.30 -30.87
C VAL A 109 11.96 22.53 -29.37
N PHE A 110 13.18 22.34 -28.84
CA PHE A 110 13.52 22.62 -27.45
C PHE A 110 14.55 23.75 -27.39
N LEU A 111 14.21 24.83 -26.69
CA LEU A 111 15.07 26.01 -26.52
C LEU A 111 15.60 26.07 -25.09
N VAL A 112 16.91 26.19 -24.95
CA VAL A 112 17.59 26.39 -23.67
C VAL A 112 18.42 27.66 -23.75
N ASP A 113 18.05 28.66 -22.96
CA ASP A 113 18.68 29.99 -22.93
C ASP A 113 18.98 30.52 -24.35
N SER A 114 18.02 30.33 -25.25
CA SER A 114 18.16 30.58 -26.68
C SER A 114 16.98 31.38 -27.22
N SER A 115 17.28 32.37 -28.08
CA SER A 115 16.28 33.30 -28.62
C SER A 115 16.37 33.37 -30.16
N PRO A 116 16.14 32.25 -30.87
CA PRO A 116 16.17 32.25 -32.34
C PRO A 116 14.98 33.02 -32.90
N THR A 117 15.12 33.44 -34.16
CA THR A 117 14.03 34.01 -34.95
C THR A 117 13.52 32.96 -35.94
N PHE A 118 12.24 32.64 -35.88
CA PHE A 118 11.57 31.72 -36.81
C PHE A 118 10.72 32.49 -37.81
N GLY A 119 10.85 32.16 -39.09
CA GLY A 119 10.07 32.75 -40.18
C GLY A 119 8.62 32.27 -40.21
N ALA A 120 7.79 32.93 -41.02
CA ALA A 120 6.39 32.57 -41.21
C ALA A 120 6.21 31.24 -41.96
N ASP A 121 7.25 30.80 -42.67
CA ASP A 121 7.36 29.57 -43.44
C ASP A 121 7.82 28.36 -42.59
N CYS A 122 8.14 28.57 -41.31
CA CYS A 122 8.49 27.49 -40.41
C CYS A 122 7.27 26.61 -40.08
N GLU A 123 7.48 25.30 -40.14
CA GLU A 123 6.51 24.28 -39.73
C GLU A 123 7.10 23.47 -38.57
N PHE A 124 6.37 23.42 -37.45
CA PHE A 124 6.75 22.67 -36.25
C PHE A 124 5.73 21.56 -35.99
N VAL A 125 6.18 20.32 -36.12
CA VAL A 125 5.34 19.14 -35.92
C VAL A 125 5.85 18.36 -34.72
N ALA A 126 5.05 18.31 -33.66
CA ALA A 126 5.27 17.40 -32.55
C ALA A 126 4.48 16.12 -32.80
N GLY A 127 5.11 14.96 -32.60
CA GLY A 127 4.40 13.68 -32.51
C GLY A 127 3.59 13.54 -31.22
N ASN A 128 3.01 12.37 -30.99
CA ASN A 128 2.25 12.09 -29.77
C ASN A 128 3.14 12.02 -28.53
N GLY A 129 2.63 12.48 -27.39
CA GLY A 129 3.25 12.22 -26.10
C GLY A 129 3.15 10.73 -25.73
N GLY A 130 4.16 10.23 -25.00
CA GLY A 130 4.18 8.85 -24.53
C GLY A 130 3.14 8.62 -23.43
N ASN A 131 2.57 7.42 -23.35
CA ASN A 131 1.67 7.08 -22.24
C ASN A 131 2.46 6.91 -20.93
N GLY A 132 1.86 7.31 -19.82
CA GLY A 132 2.35 6.94 -18.50
C GLY A 132 2.12 5.46 -18.21
N SER A 133 3.00 4.86 -17.42
CA SER A 133 2.89 3.46 -17.02
C SER A 133 1.94 3.28 -15.84
N SER A 134 1.38 2.08 -15.70
CA SER A 134 0.52 1.74 -14.57
C SER A 134 1.32 1.67 -13.27
N GLY A 135 0.71 2.12 -12.17
CA GLY A 135 1.25 1.90 -10.84
C GLY A 135 1.14 0.43 -10.42
N GLY A 136 2.10 -0.03 -9.64
CA GLY A 136 2.15 -1.39 -9.10
C GLY A 136 1.09 -1.63 -8.02
N ASN A 137 0.56 -2.85 -7.97
CA ASN A 137 -0.32 -3.27 -6.89
C ASN A 137 0.46 -3.33 -5.56
N GLY A 138 -0.23 -3.01 -4.46
CA GLY A 138 0.28 -3.28 -3.12
C GLY A 138 0.23 -4.78 -2.81
N GLY A 139 1.18 -5.25 -2.01
CA GLY A 139 1.27 -6.63 -1.58
C GLY A 139 0.10 -7.04 -0.69
N GLN A 140 -0.34 -8.30 -0.83
CA GLN A 140 -1.28 -8.91 0.10
C GLN A 140 -0.67 -9.03 1.49
N SER A 141 -1.51 -9.01 2.52
CA SER A 141 -1.06 -9.28 3.89
C SER A 141 -1.07 -10.77 4.23
N GLY A 142 -0.27 -11.13 5.23
CA GLY A 142 -0.28 -12.45 5.83
C GLY A 142 -1.46 -12.62 6.79
N ALA A 143 -2.01 -13.84 6.84
CA ALA A 143 -2.95 -14.24 7.87
C ALA A 143 -2.26 -14.28 9.26
N GLY A 144 -3.04 -14.09 10.32
CA GLY A 144 -2.57 -14.34 11.69
C GLY A 144 -2.43 -15.83 11.98
N GLY A 145 -1.54 -16.17 12.90
CA GLY A 145 -1.36 -17.53 13.40
C GLY A 145 -2.52 -17.98 14.27
N THR A 146 -2.79 -19.29 14.28
CA THR A 146 -3.78 -19.89 15.16
C THR A 146 -3.32 -19.83 16.62
N GLY A 147 -4.26 -19.67 17.55
CA GLY A 147 -3.99 -19.88 18.97
C GLY A 147 -3.76 -21.37 19.29
N GLY A 148 -2.98 -21.66 20.32
CA GLY A 148 -2.73 -22.99 20.83
C GLY A 148 -3.92 -23.52 21.64
N PHE A 149 -4.06 -24.85 21.66
CA PHE A 149 -5.05 -25.50 22.50
C PHE A 149 -4.70 -25.36 23.99
N GLY A 150 -5.73 -25.18 24.83
CA GLY A 150 -5.58 -25.34 26.28
C GLY A 150 -5.40 -26.82 26.63
N GLY A 151 -4.64 -27.09 27.70
CA GLY A 151 -4.48 -28.42 28.26
C GLY A 151 -5.76 -28.89 28.94
N ALA A 152 -6.01 -30.20 28.89
CA ALA A 152 -7.10 -30.80 29.66
C ALA A 152 -6.84 -30.65 31.17
N GLY A 153 -7.92 -30.50 31.95
CA GLY A 153 -7.87 -30.70 33.39
C GLY A 153 -7.74 -32.20 33.71
N ALA A 154 -7.22 -32.50 34.91
CA ALA A 154 -7.24 -33.83 35.51
C ALA A 154 -8.40 -33.92 36.51
N ASP A 155 -9.13 -35.03 36.48
CA ASP A 155 -10.20 -35.34 37.42
C ASP A 155 -11.21 -34.19 37.58
N HIS A 156 -11.26 -33.55 38.75
CA HIS A 156 -12.20 -32.47 39.06
C HIS A 156 -11.65 -31.06 38.71
N SER A 157 -10.48 -30.97 38.08
CA SER A 157 -9.85 -29.70 37.73
C SER A 157 -10.39 -29.14 36.41
N GLY A 158 -10.26 -27.81 36.26
CA GLY A 158 -10.67 -27.12 35.04
C GLY A 158 -9.68 -27.33 33.91
N GLY A 159 -10.17 -27.36 32.67
CA GLY A 159 -9.34 -27.26 31.48
C GLY A 159 -8.74 -25.85 31.34
N GLY A 160 -7.56 -25.76 30.72
CA GLY A 160 -6.99 -24.47 30.32
C GLY A 160 -7.78 -23.84 29.18
N GLY A 161 -7.78 -22.50 29.12
CA GLY A 161 -8.39 -21.76 28.01
C GLY A 161 -7.55 -21.87 26.73
N PHE A 162 -8.20 -21.76 25.58
CA PHE A 162 -7.52 -21.67 24.28
C PHE A 162 -6.76 -20.34 24.17
N GLY A 163 -5.62 -20.34 23.48
CA GLY A 163 -4.98 -19.10 23.08
C GLY A 163 -5.80 -18.33 22.05
N GLY A 164 -5.71 -17.01 22.05
CA GLY A 164 -6.31 -16.17 21.03
C GLY A 164 -5.58 -16.31 19.70
N VAL A 165 -6.32 -16.24 18.59
CA VAL A 165 -5.74 -16.15 17.25
C VAL A 165 -5.01 -14.83 17.07
N GLY A 166 -3.92 -14.81 16.30
CA GLY A 166 -3.26 -13.56 15.91
C GLY A 166 -4.10 -12.78 14.90
N GLY A 167 -3.93 -11.46 14.88
CA GLY A 167 -4.54 -10.60 13.86
C GLY A 167 -3.84 -10.74 12.51
N ALA A 168 -4.59 -10.66 11.41
CA ALA A 168 -4.01 -10.58 10.07
C ALA A 168 -3.26 -9.26 9.88
N GLY A 169 -2.24 -9.23 9.00
CA GLY A 169 -1.60 -7.99 8.62
C GLY A 169 -2.49 -7.11 7.74
N GLY A 170 -2.11 -5.84 7.58
CA GLY A 170 -2.72 -4.92 6.63
C GLY A 170 -2.08 -5.05 5.24
N GLY A 171 -2.90 -5.10 4.19
CA GLY A 171 -2.40 -5.09 2.81
C GLY A 171 -1.72 -3.77 2.46
N GLY A 172 -0.73 -3.80 1.57
CA GLY A 172 -0.03 -2.59 1.13
C GLY A 172 -0.88 -1.72 0.21
N GLY A 173 -0.64 -0.41 0.20
CA GLY A 173 -1.27 0.52 -0.74
C GLY A 173 -0.80 0.30 -2.16
N GLY A 174 -1.68 0.50 -3.15
CA GLY A 174 -1.27 0.50 -4.56
C GLY A 174 -0.53 1.78 -4.93
N GLY A 175 0.39 1.72 -5.89
CA GLY A 175 1.08 2.89 -6.42
C GLY A 175 0.21 3.66 -7.43
N GLN A 176 0.37 4.98 -7.48
CA GLN A 176 -0.33 5.83 -8.45
C GLN A 176 0.13 5.52 -9.87
N GLY A 177 -0.74 5.66 -10.88
CA GLY A 177 -0.31 5.62 -12.28
C GLY A 177 0.56 6.82 -12.66
N GLY A 178 1.50 6.62 -13.58
CA GLY A 178 2.35 7.69 -14.09
C GLY A 178 1.59 8.65 -15.02
N PRO A 179 1.94 9.95 -15.06
CA PRO A 179 1.31 10.90 -15.97
C PRO A 179 1.64 10.59 -17.43
N GLY A 180 0.76 10.96 -18.34
CA GLY A 180 1.07 10.97 -19.77
C GLY A 180 2.08 12.07 -20.12
N GLY A 181 2.89 11.82 -21.15
CA GLY A 181 3.85 12.76 -21.68
C GLY A 181 3.20 13.81 -22.59
N PRO A 182 3.82 15.00 -22.73
CA PRO A 182 3.27 16.07 -23.54
C PRO A 182 3.63 15.96 -25.02
N SER A 183 2.87 16.68 -25.84
CA SER A 183 3.13 16.94 -27.25
C SER A 183 3.25 18.45 -27.47
N ILE A 184 4.46 18.98 -27.60
CA ILE A 184 4.71 20.43 -27.65
C ILE A 184 5.52 20.80 -28.88
N CYS A 185 5.07 21.80 -29.65
CA CYS A 185 5.85 22.26 -30.81
C CYS A 185 7.09 23.05 -30.35
N LEU A 186 6.91 24.05 -29.49
CA LEU A 186 8.01 24.89 -29.00
C LEU A 186 8.08 24.87 -27.47
N TYR A 187 9.09 24.19 -26.91
CA TYR A 187 9.35 24.18 -25.48
C TYR A 187 10.44 25.21 -25.14
N LYS A 188 10.13 26.15 -24.25
CA LYS A 188 11.09 27.16 -23.78
C LYS A 188 11.60 26.79 -22.38
N ALA A 189 12.92 26.78 -22.20
CA ALA A 189 13.56 26.65 -20.90
C ALA A 189 14.48 27.85 -20.63
N GLY A 190 14.64 28.15 -19.33
CA GLY A 190 15.49 29.24 -18.87
C GLY A 190 15.00 30.60 -19.38
N THR A 191 15.90 31.35 -19.98
CA THR A 191 15.67 32.71 -20.51
C THR A 191 15.24 32.74 -21.98
N SER A 192 14.91 31.59 -22.56
CA SER A 192 14.58 31.48 -23.99
C SER A 192 13.41 32.37 -24.41
N ALA A 193 13.66 33.24 -25.39
CA ALA A 193 12.69 34.20 -25.92
C ALA A 193 12.71 34.19 -27.46
N PRO A 194 12.21 33.13 -28.11
CA PRO A 194 12.17 33.06 -29.56
C PRO A 194 11.28 34.16 -30.16
N VAL A 195 11.69 34.69 -31.30
CA VAL A 195 10.89 35.64 -32.09
C VAL A 195 10.20 34.89 -33.21
N LEU A 196 8.87 34.95 -33.26
CA LEU A 196 8.09 34.38 -34.36
C LEU A 196 7.70 35.49 -35.33
N LEU A 197 8.27 35.46 -36.54
CA LEU A 197 7.88 36.38 -37.61
C LEU A 197 6.63 35.83 -38.29
N GLY A 198 5.50 36.54 -38.13
CA GLY A 198 4.21 36.05 -38.64
C GLY A 198 3.64 34.91 -37.80
N THR A 199 2.96 33.97 -38.44
CA THR A 199 2.28 32.84 -37.78
C THR A 199 2.79 31.53 -38.36
N PRO A 200 3.87 30.95 -37.79
CA PRO A 200 4.35 29.65 -38.24
C PRO A 200 3.29 28.57 -38.01
N ILE A 201 3.36 27.49 -38.79
CA ILE A 201 2.45 26.36 -38.67
C ILE A 201 2.90 25.51 -37.48
N MET A 202 2.01 25.30 -36.51
CA MET A 202 2.28 24.46 -35.34
C MET A 202 1.24 23.36 -35.26
N THR A 203 1.69 22.11 -35.36
CA THR A 203 0.84 20.92 -35.28
C THR A 203 1.31 20.04 -34.12
N THR A 204 0.46 19.91 -33.11
CA THR A 204 0.68 18.99 -32.00
C THR A 204 0.04 17.65 -32.29
N GLY A 205 0.69 16.57 -31.86
CA GLY A 205 0.06 15.28 -31.69
C GLY A 205 -0.90 15.25 -30.50
N LEU A 206 -1.40 14.06 -30.20
CA LEU A 206 -2.20 13.80 -29.01
C LEU A 206 -1.28 13.75 -27.77
N PRO A 207 -1.71 14.31 -26.63
CA PRO A 207 -1.01 14.06 -25.38
C PRO A 207 -1.08 12.57 -25.01
N GLY A 208 -0.08 12.10 -24.28
CA GLY A 208 -0.10 10.75 -23.74
C GLY A 208 -1.22 10.58 -22.71
N ASN A 209 -1.80 9.38 -22.63
CA ASN A 209 -2.71 9.05 -21.54
C ASN A 209 -1.91 8.79 -20.26
N GLY A 210 -2.50 9.10 -19.10
CA GLY A 210 -1.93 8.64 -17.84
C GLY A 210 -2.16 7.15 -17.62
N GLY A 211 -1.27 6.52 -16.84
CA GLY A 211 -1.38 5.13 -16.46
C GLY A 211 -2.45 4.90 -15.39
N SER A 212 -2.95 3.66 -15.29
CA SER A 212 -3.87 3.28 -14.22
C SER A 212 -3.15 3.21 -12.86
N GLY A 213 -3.85 3.48 -11.75
CA GLY A 213 -3.32 3.20 -10.42
C GLY A 213 -3.36 1.70 -10.08
N GLY A 214 -2.44 1.26 -9.22
CA GLY A 214 -2.40 -0.11 -8.70
C GLY A 214 -3.42 -0.35 -7.58
N LEU A 215 -3.81 -1.61 -7.38
CA LEU A 215 -4.78 -2.02 -6.36
C LEU A 215 -4.14 -2.16 -4.97
N ARG A 216 -4.86 -1.75 -3.92
CA ARG A 216 -4.46 -2.01 -2.52
C ARG A 216 -4.54 -3.50 -2.21
N GLY A 217 -3.47 -4.09 -1.69
CA GLY A 217 -3.42 -5.51 -1.35
C GLY A 217 -3.80 -6.43 -2.52
N GLY A 218 -3.63 -5.98 -3.76
CA GLY A 218 -3.99 -6.70 -4.99
C GLY A 218 -5.49 -6.86 -5.28
N VAL A 219 -6.39 -6.51 -4.36
CA VAL A 219 -7.86 -6.72 -4.53
C VAL A 219 -8.73 -5.56 -4.03
N GLY A 220 -8.12 -4.59 -3.34
CA GLY A 220 -8.79 -3.42 -2.79
C GLY A 220 -8.88 -2.25 -3.78
N PRO A 221 -9.22 -1.04 -3.32
CA PRO A 221 -9.38 0.11 -4.19
C PRO A 221 -8.07 0.46 -4.91
N ALA A 222 -8.20 0.87 -6.17
CA ALA A 222 -7.08 1.37 -6.96
C ALA A 222 -6.55 2.70 -6.40
N ALA A 223 -5.26 2.95 -6.59
CA ALA A 223 -4.68 4.27 -6.48
C ALA A 223 -5.21 5.19 -7.59
N ALA A 224 -4.92 6.49 -7.48
CA ALA A 224 -5.29 7.42 -8.54
C ALA A 224 -4.59 7.04 -9.87
N ALA A 225 -5.29 7.25 -10.98
CA ALA A 225 -4.65 7.23 -12.29
C ALA A 225 -3.70 8.43 -12.43
N GLY A 226 -2.73 8.32 -13.32
CA GLY A 226 -1.96 9.46 -13.77
C GLY A 226 -2.84 10.42 -14.59
N PRO A 227 -2.58 11.73 -14.54
CA PRO A 227 -3.21 12.67 -15.45
C PRO A 227 -2.72 12.44 -16.89
N ALA A 228 -3.56 12.76 -17.88
CA ALA A 228 -3.09 12.83 -19.27
C ALA A 228 -2.07 13.97 -19.44
N GLY A 229 -1.18 13.84 -20.41
CA GLY A 229 -0.24 14.89 -20.79
C GLY A 229 -0.94 16.12 -21.37
N THR A 230 -0.16 17.10 -21.80
CA THR A 230 -0.68 18.30 -22.48
C THR A 230 -0.29 18.33 -23.95
N ALA A 231 -1.13 18.91 -24.79
CA ALA A 231 -0.78 19.28 -26.15
C ALA A 231 -0.79 20.81 -26.25
N GLN A 232 0.34 21.41 -26.60
CA GLN A 232 0.47 22.86 -26.70
C GLN A 232 1.39 23.29 -27.83
N ALA A 233 1.03 24.37 -28.51
CA ALA A 233 1.86 24.95 -29.55
C ALA A 233 3.16 25.53 -28.96
N ILE A 234 3.06 26.28 -27.85
CA ILE A 234 4.22 26.89 -27.17
C ILE A 234 4.07 26.67 -25.66
N TYR A 235 5.09 26.10 -25.03
CA TYR A 235 5.18 25.93 -23.58
C TYR A 235 6.18 26.95 -22.99
N PRO A 236 5.83 27.64 -21.88
CA PRO A 236 6.62 28.73 -21.33
C PRO A 236 7.98 28.32 -20.79
#